data_AF-A0A945AUW9-F1
#
_entry.id   AF-A0A945AUW9-F1
#
_cell.length_a   1.000
_cell.length_b   1.000
_cell.length_c   1.000
_cell.angle_alpha   90.00
_cell.angle_beta   90.00
_cell.angle_gamma   90.00
#
_symmetry.space_group_name_H-M   'P 1'
#
loop_
_entity.id
_entity.type
_entity.pdbx_description
1 polymer ?
#
loop_
_entity_poly.entity_id
_entity_poly.type
_entity_poly.pdbx_seq_one_letter_code
_entity_poly.pdbx_strand_id
1 'polypeptide(L)' 'MKFIEMTGHALMSMIEPDEVSPERLQQVGLTDTCLVRVNEQGDVEVRRHDRWDLIGGLLGGFAQRAERASGRTWAKTG' A
#
# COMPACT_ATOMS: atom_id res chain seq x y z
N MET A 1 -9.98 -11.69 3.31
CA MET A 1 -8.58 -11.32 3.64
C MET A 1 -8.61 -10.06 4.50
N LYS A 2 -7.62 -9.83 5.38
CA LYS A 2 -7.49 -8.52 6.05
C LYS A 2 -6.54 -7.62 5.25
N PHE A 3 -6.78 -6.33 5.33
CA PHE A 3 -5.94 -5.31 4.73
C PHE A 3 -5.97 -4.03 5.56
N ILE A 4 -5.00 -3.18 5.29
CA ILE A 4 -4.94 -1.80 5.76
C ILE A 4 -5.10 -0.91 4.54
N GLU A 5 -6.15 -0.09 4.53
CA GLU A 5 -6.31 0.96 3.52
C GLU A 5 -5.54 2.22 3.96
N MET A 6 -4.89 2.87 3.01
CA MET A 6 -4.18 4.13 3.23
C MET A 6 -4.10 4.94 1.94
N THR A 7 -3.57 6.16 2.02
CA THR A 7 -3.28 6.96 0.82
C THR A 7 -1.97 6.51 0.19
N GLY A 8 -1.77 6.78 -1.10
CA GLY A 8 -0.48 6.55 -1.76
C GLY A 8 0.66 7.31 -1.07
N HIS A 9 0.39 8.50 -0.52
CA HIS A 9 1.34 9.25 0.29
C HIS A 9 1.79 8.46 1.54
N ALA A 10 0.84 7.92 2.30
CA ALA A 10 1.15 7.12 3.49
C ALA A 10 1.97 5.86 3.13
N LEU A 11 1.62 5.20 2.02
CA LEU A 11 2.40 4.06 1.51
C LEU A 11 3.84 4.48 1.16
N MET A 12 4.04 5.58 0.45
CA MET A 12 5.38 6.06 0.11
C MET A 12 6.20 6.43 1.34
N SER A 13 5.56 6.89 2.42
CA SER A 13 6.25 7.20 3.68
C SER A 13 6.79 5.97 4.44
N MET A 14 6.33 4.75 4.10
CA MET A 14 6.75 3.51 4.76
C MET A 14 7.63 2.59 3.92
N ILE A 15 7.77 2.85 2.61
CA ILE A 15 8.63 2.08 1.70
C ILE A 15 10.08 2.51 1.95
N GLU A 16 10.96 1.54 2.20
CA GLU A 16 12.39 1.85 2.31
C GLU A 16 12.97 2.15 0.91
N PRO A 17 13.98 3.04 0.79
CA PRO A 17 14.54 3.46 -0.49
C PRO A 17 14.97 2.31 -1.41
N ASP A 18 15.37 1.17 -0.83
CA ASP A 18 15.81 -0.04 -1.54
C ASP A 18 14.66 -0.99 -1.94
N GLU A 19 13.45 -0.82 -1.41
CA GLU A 19 12.32 -1.74 -1.68
C GLU A 19 11.63 -1.42 -3.01
N VAL A 20 11.35 -0.15 -3.28
CA VAL A 20 10.76 0.29 -4.56
C VAL A 20 11.17 1.73 -4.89
N SER A 21 11.69 1.96 -6.10
CA SER A 21 11.96 3.32 -6.58
C SER A 21 10.66 4.12 -6.81
N PRO A 22 10.56 5.38 -6.35
CA PRO A 22 9.39 6.24 -6.55
C PRO A 22 8.93 6.36 -8.00
N GLU A 23 9.85 6.30 -8.96
CA GLU A 23 9.59 6.38 -10.40
C GLU A 23 8.79 5.16 -10.88
N ARG A 24 9.11 3.96 -10.37
CA ARG A 24 8.37 2.73 -10.69
C ARG A 24 6.96 2.77 -10.10
N LEU A 25 6.80 3.35 -8.90
CA LEU A 25 5.49 3.55 -8.27
C LEU A 25 4.61 4.53 -9.06
N GLN A 26 5.18 5.62 -9.55
CA GLN A 26 4.45 6.58 -10.40
C GLN A 26 4.06 5.97 -11.75
N GLN A 27 4.94 5.15 -12.36
CA GLN A 27 4.62 4.45 -13.62
C GLN A 27 3.44 3.49 -13.51
N VAL A 28 3.20 2.90 -12.33
CA VAL A 28 2.03 2.06 -12.07
C VAL A 28 0.80 2.87 -11.61
N GLY A 29 0.87 4.20 -11.66
CA GLY A 29 -0.24 5.09 -11.34
C GLY A 29 -0.54 5.20 -9.85
N LEU A 30 0.48 5.03 -9.00
CA LEU A 30 0.44 5.45 -7.60
C LEU A 30 0.59 6.97 -7.55
N THR A 31 -0.39 7.66 -6.98
CA THR A 31 -0.32 9.09 -6.68
C THR A 31 -0.49 9.30 -5.18
N ASP A 32 -0.05 10.44 -4.65
CA ASP A 32 -0.21 10.78 -3.23
C ASP A 32 -1.66 10.63 -2.74
N THR A 33 -2.63 10.90 -3.61
CA THR A 33 -4.07 10.94 -3.30
C THR A 33 -4.80 9.64 -3.63
N CYS A 34 -4.17 8.68 -4.30
CA CYS A 34 -4.84 7.42 -4.62
C CYS A 34 -5.10 6.61 -3.35
N LEU A 35 -6.18 5.83 -3.36
CA LEU A 35 -6.46 4.87 -2.31
C LEU A 35 -5.70 3.58 -2.60
N VAL A 36 -4.95 3.11 -1.62
CA VAL A 36 -4.24 1.84 -1.67
C VAL A 36 -4.65 0.95 -0.52
N ARG A 37 -4.49 -0.36 -0.70
CA ARG A 37 -4.56 -1.32 0.39
C ARG A 37 -3.35 -2.23 0.38
N VAL A 38 -2.90 -2.59 1.57
CA VAL A 38 -1.86 -3.58 1.80
C VAL A 38 -2.50 -4.75 2.53
N ASN A 39 -2.29 -5.98 2.07
CA ASN A 39 -2.82 -7.17 2.73
C ASN A 39 -1.78 -7.85 3.64
N GLU A 40 -2.20 -8.83 4.45
CA GLU A 40 -1.30 -9.51 5.41
C GLU A 40 -0.13 -10.28 4.75
N GLN A 41 -0.19 -10.53 3.43
CA GLN A 41 0.87 -11.18 2.65
C GLN A 41 1.88 -10.17 2.08
N GLY A 42 1.58 -8.88 2.20
CA GLY A 42 2.41 -7.78 1.70
C GLY A 42 2.01 -7.29 0.32
N ASP A 43 0.96 -7.85 -0.30
CA ASP A 43 0.52 -7.34 -1.61
C ASP A 43 -0.02 -5.92 -1.48
N VAL A 44 0.37 -5.08 -2.43
CA VAL A 44 -0.06 -3.70 -2.56
C VAL A 44 -1.01 -3.59 -3.74
N GLU A 45 -2.21 -3.10 -3.47
CA GLU A 45 -3.24 -2.90 -4.48
C GLU A 45 -3.67 -1.44 -4.54
N VAL A 46 -3.84 -0.90 -5.74
CA VAL A 46 -4.34 0.46 -5.99
C VAL A 46 -5.81 0.41 -6.38
N ARG A 47 -6.62 1.29 -5.79
CA ARG A 47 -8.02 1.46 -6.16
C ARG A 47 -8.12 2.13 -7.52
N ARG A 48 -8.72 1.43 -8.49
CA ARG A 48 -9.19 2.00 -9.77
C ARG A 48 -10.67 2.36 -9.67
N HIS A 49 -11.34 2.66 -10.79
CA HIS A 49 -12.76 3.03 -10.76
C HIS A 49 -13.65 1.90 -10.20
N ASP A 50 -13.44 0.66 -10.65
CA ASP A 50 -14.32 -0.50 -10.39
C ASP A 50 -13.60 -1.68 -9.72
N ARG A 51 -12.28 -1.63 -9.60
CA ARG A 51 -11.47 -2.73 -9.07
C ARG A 51 -10.29 -2.28 -8.22
N TRP A 52 -9.59 -3.28 -7.70
CA TRP A 52 -8.27 -3.17 -7.09
C TRP A 52 -7.26 -3.83 -8.02
N ASP A 53 -6.22 -3.10 -8.41
CA ASP A 53 -5.14 -3.61 -9.24
C ASP A 53 -3.92 -3.92 -8.37
N LEU A 54 -3.41 -5.15 -8.45
CA LEU A 54 -2.15 -5.54 -7.82
C LEU A 54 -0.99 -4.82 -8.52
N ILE A 55 -0.21 -4.06 -7.76
CA ILE A 55 0.92 -3.27 -8.29
C ILE A 55 2.28 -3.71 -7.76
N GLY A 56 2.32 -4.56 -6.75
CA GLY A 56 3.58 -5.05 -6.17
C GLY A 56 3.38 -5.70 -4.80
N GLY A 57 4.50 -5.98 -4.14
CA GLY A 57 4.53 -6.55 -2.80
C GLY A 57 5.59 -5.87 -1.94
N LEU A 58 5.33 -5.76 -0.64
CA LEU A 58 6.26 -5.26 0.36
C LEU A 58 7.08 -6.42 0.92
N LEU A 59 8.35 -6.13 1.23
CA LEU A 59 9.25 -7.08 1.87
C LEU A 59 9.43 -6.73 3.34
N GLY A 60 9.94 -7.68 4.13
CA GLY A 60 10.46 -7.52 5.49
C GLY A 60 9.75 -6.53 6.44
N GLY A 61 9.07 -7.02 7.48
CA GLY A 61 8.66 -6.18 8.63
C GLY A 61 7.68 -5.05 8.32
N PHE A 62 7.04 -5.06 7.14
CA PHE A 62 6.15 -3.99 6.69
C PHE A 62 4.92 -3.79 7.56
N ALA A 63 4.45 -4.84 8.27
CA ALA A 63 3.16 -4.79 8.97
C ALA A 63 3.09 -3.67 10.01
N GLN A 64 4.12 -3.51 10.84
CA GLN A 64 4.18 -2.45 11.84
C GLN A 64 4.31 -1.06 11.18
N ARG A 65 5.05 -0.96 10.07
CA ARG A 65 5.18 0.27 9.31
C ARG A 65 3.84 0.68 8.69
N ALA A 66 3.07 -0.27 8.16
CA ALA A 66 1.75 -0.07 7.58
C ALA A 66 0.73 0.43 8.60
N GLU A 67 0.69 -0.15 9.80
CA GLU A 67 -0.17 0.34 10.89
C GLU A 67 0.22 1.75 11.32
N ARG A 68 1.53 2.02 11.47
CA ARG A 68 2.03 3.35 11.85
C ARG A 68 1.73 4.42 10.80
N ALA A 69 1.94 4.14 9.52
CA ALA A 69 1.74 5.09 8.43
C ALA A 69 0.25 5.37 8.17
N SER A 70 -0.60 4.36 8.33
CA SER A 70 -2.05 4.50 8.12
C SER A 70 -2.81 5.01 9.35
N GLY A 71 -2.26 4.82 10.56
CA GLY A 71 -2.99 4.99 11.81
C GLY A 71 -4.13 3.99 11.99
N ARG A 72 -4.12 2.88 11.25
CA ARG A 72 -5.19 1.86 11.22
C ARG A 72 -4.62 0.48 11.54
N THR A 73 -5.52 -0.46 11.83
CA THR A 73 -5.19 -1.86 12.07
C THR A 73 -5.84 -2.75 11.00
N TRP A 74 -5.35 -3.99 10.90
CA TRP A 74 -5.82 -4.98 9.94
C TRP A 74 -7.32 -5.26 10.06
N ALA A 75 -8.09 -4.96 9.02
CA ALA A 75 -9.52 -5.16 8.99
C ALA A 75 -9.94 -6.00 7.77
N LYS A 76 -11.03 -6.76 7.92
CA LYS A 76 -11.75 -7.35 6.77
C LYS A 76 -12.76 -6.31 6.29
N THR A 77 -13.03 -6.24 4.99
CA THR A 77 -14.22 -5.54 4.49
C THR A 77 -15.47 -6.17 5.12
N GLY A 78 -16.38 -5.34 5.63
CA GLY A 78 -17.75 -5.72 5.96
C GLY A 78 -18.65 -5.60 4.74
#